data_AF-F1TFY8-F1
#
_entry.id   AF-F1TFY8-F1
#
_cell.length_a   1.000
_cell.length_b   1.000
_cell.length_c   1.000
_cell.angle_alpha   90.00
_cell.angle_beta   90.00
_cell.angle_gamma   90.00
#
_symmetry.space_group_name_H-M   'P 1'
#
loop_
_entity.id
_entity.type
_entity.pdbx_description
1 polymer ?
#
loop_
_entity_poly.entity_id
_entity_poly.type
_entity_poly.pdbx_seq_one_letter_code
_entity_poly.pdbx_strand_id
1 'polypeptide(L)'
;MKQKDMRTLIISTVLCGVLFGIAVVINKLSGGNADTYIPLYVIAAILNAVLNLGLSSNIVMANGAKKLVALGKWIMPITGLAYLIPQIYLLLFPAQSIMETFVYIFLGIIFIISGNYFPKNHINPYIGLKFPWLFHDEEGWYKTHKLGSYTWVLSGAAMILHPLHNLAYVTVPLIILLAGVVPFIYSLILYLQKKTN
;
A
#
# COMPACT_ATOMS: atom_id res chain seq x y z
N MET A 1 18.29 12.97 9.60
CA MET A 1 17.00 13.14 8.89
C MET A 1 16.83 14.62 8.55
N LYS A 2 16.43 15.00 7.33
CA LYS A 2 16.27 16.42 6.95
C LYS A 2 15.08 17.04 7.69
N GLN A 3 15.12 18.35 7.94
CA GLN A 3 14.07 19.06 8.70
C GLN A 3 12.66 18.84 8.12
N LYS A 4 12.53 18.77 6.79
CA LYS A 4 11.26 18.48 6.12
C LYS A 4 10.71 17.09 6.45
N ASP A 5 11.56 16.06 6.46
CA ASP A 5 11.16 14.68 6.76
C ASP A 5 10.79 14.50 8.23
N MET A 6 11.51 15.20 9.12
CA MET A 6 11.17 15.26 10.54
C MET A 6 9.78 15.86 10.77
N ARG A 7 9.45 16.96 10.07
CA ARG A 7 8.10 17.53 10.12
C ARG A 7 7.04 16.55 9.63
N THR A 8 7.29 15.85 8.52
CA THR A 8 6.34 14.84 7.99
C THR A 8 6.13 13.68 8.96
N LEU A 9 7.19 13.18 9.60
CA LEU A 9 7.08 12.14 10.63
C LEU A 9 6.23 12.62 11.82
N ILE A 10 6.50 13.82 12.35
CA ILE A 10 5.75 14.36 13.48
C ILE A 10 4.27 14.52 13.10
N ILE A 11 3.97 15.14 11.96
CA ILE A 11 2.59 15.39 11.52
C ILE A 11 1.84 14.06 11.32
N SER A 12 2.43 13.09 10.61
CA SER A 12 1.78 11.80 10.37
C SER A 12 1.55 11.00 11.66
N THR A 13 2.49 11.05 12.60
CA THR A 13 2.37 10.36 13.89
C THR A 13 1.28 11.00 14.76
N VAL A 14 1.24 12.34 14.83
CA VAL A 14 0.17 13.06 15.55
C VAL A 14 -1.19 12.71 14.95
N LEU A 15 -1.30 12.68 13.61
CA LEU A 15 -2.55 12.33 12.94
C LEU A 15 -2.98 10.90 13.25
N CYS A 16 -2.05 9.93 13.24
CA CYS A 16 -2.35 8.54 13.64
C CYS A 16 -2.81 8.45 15.10
N GLY A 17 -2.20 9.21 16.01
CA GLY A 17 -2.61 9.27 17.42
C GLY A 17 -4.01 9.84 17.61
N VAL A 18 -4.35 10.91 16.88
CA VAL A 18 -5.71 11.49 16.89
C VAL A 18 -6.72 10.48 16.35
N LEU A 19 -6.41 9.81 15.23
CA LEU A 19 -7.28 8.79 14.64
C LEU A 19 -7.52 7.60 15.57
N PHE A 20 -6.47 7.15 16.28
CA PHE A 20 -6.60 6.12 17.30
C PHE A 20 -7.55 6.56 18.43
N GLY A 21 -7.41 7.80 18.92
CA GLY A 21 -8.31 8.34 19.93
C GLY A 21 -9.77 8.38 19.47
N ILE A 22 -10.01 8.80 18.22
CA ILE A 22 -11.36 8.81 17.61
C ILE A 22 -11.92 7.39 17.52
N ALA A 23 -11.12 6.42 17.08
CA ALA A 23 -11.55 5.02 16.98
C ALA A 23 -11.97 4.44 18.33
N VAL A 24 -11.23 4.75 19.41
CA VAL A 24 -11.59 4.34 20.78
C VAL A 24 -12.92 4.96 21.23
N VAL A 25 -13.16 6.23 20.91
CA VAL A 25 -14.44 6.90 21.23
C VAL A 25 -15.60 6.25 20.46
N ILE A 26 -15.45 6.01 19.16
CA ILE A 26 -16.47 5.36 18.33
C ILE A 26 -16.77 3.95 18.85
N ASN A 27 -15.74 3.19 19.22
CA ASN A 27 -15.91 1.85 19.79
C ASN A 27 -16.76 1.87 21.06
N LYS A 28 -16.48 2.79 22.00
CA LYS A 28 -17.28 2.95 23.23
C LYS A 28 -18.73 3.30 22.93
N LEU A 29 -18.97 4.20 21.97
CA LEU A 29 -20.32 4.57 21.54
C LEU A 29 -21.07 3.42 20.87
N SER A 30 -20.34 2.52 20.20
CA SER A 30 -20.88 1.34 19.52
C SER A 30 -21.13 0.16 20.46
N GLY A 31 -20.86 0.29 21.77
CA GLY A 31 -21.05 -0.79 22.74
C GLY A 31 -20.08 -1.97 22.57
N GLY A 32 -18.89 -1.74 21.99
CA GLY A 32 -17.88 -2.79 21.77
C GLY A 32 -17.98 -3.50 20.41
N ASN A 33 -18.98 -3.20 19.58
CA ASN A 33 -19.12 -3.82 18.24
C ASN A 33 -17.96 -3.49 17.27
N ALA A 34 -17.08 -2.57 17.63
CA ALA A 34 -15.92 -2.14 16.84
C ALA A 34 -14.57 -2.55 17.46
N ASP A 35 -14.51 -3.58 18.30
CA ASP A 35 -13.26 -3.98 18.99
C ASP A 35 -12.16 -4.38 18.01
N THR A 36 -12.52 -5.01 16.90
CA THR A 36 -11.61 -5.43 15.84
C THR A 36 -10.83 -4.27 15.19
N TYR A 37 -11.33 -3.03 15.30
CA TYR A 37 -10.73 -1.87 14.65
C TYR A 37 -9.60 -1.26 15.47
N ILE A 38 -9.65 -1.33 16.80
CA ILE A 38 -8.64 -0.73 17.69
C ILE A 38 -7.23 -1.27 17.41
N PRO A 39 -7.02 -2.61 17.31
CA PRO A 39 -5.71 -3.16 16.95
C PRO A 39 -5.17 -2.64 15.62
N LEU A 40 -6.04 -2.40 14.62
CA LEU A 40 -5.62 -1.91 13.30
C LEU A 40 -5.00 -0.51 13.39
N TYR A 41 -5.54 0.38 14.22
CA TYR A 41 -4.96 1.71 14.43
C TYR A 41 -3.63 1.68 15.19
N VAL A 42 -3.48 0.75 16.14
CA VAL A 42 -2.19 0.53 16.83
C VAL A 42 -1.14 0.05 15.83
N ILE A 43 -1.48 -0.95 15.02
CA ILE A 43 -0.61 -1.46 13.96
C ILE A 43 -0.25 -0.34 12.97
N ALA A 44 -1.23 0.47 12.55
CA ALA A 44 -1.00 1.59 11.63
C ALA A 44 -0.05 2.64 12.23
N ALA A 45 -0.16 2.94 13.52
CA ALA A 45 0.75 3.88 14.19
C ALA A 45 2.20 3.36 14.26
N ILE A 46 2.37 2.07 14.59
CA ILE A 46 3.69 1.42 14.61
C ILE A 46 4.29 1.41 13.20
N LEU A 47 3.51 0.98 12.21
CA LEU A 47 3.94 0.96 10.82
C LEU A 47 4.24 2.36 10.29
N ASN A 48 3.52 3.40 10.74
CA ASN A 48 3.79 4.79 10.35
C ASN A 48 5.20 5.21 10.75
N ALA A 49 5.61 4.90 11.98
CA ALA A 49 6.95 5.20 12.47
C ALA A 49 8.01 4.44 11.65
N VAL A 50 7.82 3.13 11.45
CA VAL A 50 8.75 2.28 10.68
C VAL A 50 8.90 2.78 9.23
N LEU A 51 7.77 3.06 8.55
CA LEU A 51 7.79 3.54 7.16
C LEU A 51 8.44 4.91 7.04
N ASN A 52 8.11 5.87 7.90
CA ASN A 52 8.70 7.21 7.82
C ASN A 52 10.20 7.18 8.09
N LEU A 53 10.67 6.34 9.02
CA LEU A 53 12.10 6.14 9.25
C LEU A 53 12.79 5.55 8.01
N GLY A 54 12.29 4.44 7.47
CA GLY A 54 12.88 3.80 6.28
C GLY A 54 12.88 4.68 5.03
N LEU A 55 11.77 5.37 4.76
CA LEU A 55 11.59 6.26 3.60
C LEU A 55 12.30 7.61 3.75
N SER A 56 12.82 7.93 4.94
CA SER A 56 13.67 9.10 5.17
C SER A 56 15.17 8.83 4.93
N SER A 57 15.52 7.60 4.57
CA SER A 57 16.90 7.24 4.24
C SER A 57 17.39 7.97 2.99
N ASN A 58 18.67 8.34 2.99
CA ASN A 58 19.29 9.11 1.90
C ASN A 58 19.16 8.41 0.54
N ILE A 59 19.27 7.08 0.53
CA ILE A 59 19.18 6.24 -0.67
C ILE A 59 17.79 6.38 -1.32
N VAL A 60 16.72 6.33 -0.51
CA VAL A 60 15.34 6.44 -1.00
C VAL A 60 15.04 7.85 -1.50
N MET A 61 15.54 8.87 -0.80
CA MET A 61 15.31 10.25 -1.21
C MET A 61 16.02 10.60 -2.52
N ALA A 62 17.11 9.91 -2.84
CA ALA A 62 17.86 10.08 -4.09
C ALA A 62 17.22 9.30 -5.26
N ASN A 63 16.89 8.02 -5.04
CA ASN A 63 16.54 7.09 -6.13
C ASN A 63 15.04 6.79 -6.23
N GLY A 64 14.28 7.07 -5.17
CA GLY A 64 12.85 6.76 -5.09
C GLY A 64 11.98 7.75 -5.86
N ALA A 65 10.93 7.25 -6.50
CA ALA A 65 9.93 8.10 -7.14
C ALA A 65 9.25 9.01 -6.10
N LYS A 66 9.44 10.34 -6.19
CA LYS A 66 8.99 11.32 -5.17
C LYS A 66 7.53 11.14 -4.71
N LYS A 67 6.62 10.86 -5.65
CA LYS A 67 5.20 10.65 -5.35
C LYS A 67 4.93 9.31 -4.65
N LEU A 68 5.71 8.28 -4.95
CA LEU A 68 5.61 6.97 -4.30
C LEU A 68 6.20 7.01 -2.89
N VAL A 69 7.31 7.74 -2.70
CA VAL A 69 7.88 8.04 -1.36
C VAL A 69 6.87 8.82 -0.52
N ALA A 70 6.23 9.85 -1.10
CA ALA A 70 5.20 10.62 -0.42
C ALA A 70 4.00 9.75 -0.06
N LEU A 71 3.51 8.93 -1.00
CA LEU A 71 2.44 7.97 -0.73
C LEU A 71 2.81 7.06 0.43
N GLY A 72 4.01 6.47 0.45
CA GLY A 72 4.46 5.61 1.54
C GLY A 72 4.55 6.31 2.90
N LYS A 73 4.93 7.59 2.95
CA LYS A 73 4.97 8.37 4.21
C LYS A 73 3.57 8.72 4.75
N TRP A 74 2.60 8.86 3.85
CA TRP A 74 1.23 9.28 4.18
C TRP A 74 0.22 8.13 4.16
N ILE A 75 0.62 6.92 3.75
CA ILE A 75 -0.32 5.79 3.57
C ILE A 75 -1.01 5.42 4.88
N MET A 76 -0.30 5.46 6.01
CA MET A 76 -0.84 5.08 7.32
C MET A 76 -1.90 6.06 7.84
N PRO A 77 -1.65 7.38 7.87
CA PRO A 77 -2.71 8.33 8.24
C PRO A 77 -3.88 8.33 7.25
N ILE A 78 -3.63 8.19 5.94
CA ILE A 78 -4.68 8.08 4.93
C ILE A 78 -5.54 6.83 5.19
N THR A 79 -4.90 5.70 5.46
CA THR A 79 -5.58 4.43 5.75
C THR A 79 -6.42 4.54 7.02
N GLY A 80 -5.87 5.11 8.10
CA GLY A 80 -6.62 5.30 9.34
C GLY A 80 -7.84 6.22 9.17
N LEU A 81 -7.71 7.29 8.39
CA LEU A 81 -8.82 8.18 8.05
C LEU A 81 -9.88 7.46 7.20
N ALA A 82 -9.44 6.70 6.19
CA ALA A 82 -10.30 5.92 5.31
C ALA A 82 -11.13 4.90 6.11
N TYR A 83 -10.51 4.19 7.06
CA TYR A 83 -11.19 3.21 7.92
C TYR A 83 -12.23 3.79 8.88
N LEU A 84 -12.28 5.12 9.09
CA LEU A 84 -13.38 5.72 9.85
C LEU A 84 -14.72 5.59 9.12
N ILE A 85 -14.72 5.53 7.78
CA ILE A 85 -15.94 5.42 6.98
C ILE A 85 -16.72 4.13 7.32
N PRO A 86 -16.15 2.92 7.20
CA PRO A 86 -16.87 1.69 7.57
C PRO A 86 -17.21 1.61 9.06
N GLN A 87 -16.43 2.24 9.95
CA GLN A 87 -16.75 2.29 11.38
C GLN A 87 -17.97 3.15 11.68
N ILE A 88 -18.03 4.35 11.11
CA ILE A 88 -19.20 5.22 11.24
C ILE A 88 -20.42 4.56 10.61
N TYR A 89 -20.24 3.90 9.47
CA TYR A 89 -21.32 3.15 8.84
C TYR A 89 -21.87 2.05 9.76
N LEU A 90 -21.00 1.27 10.40
CA LEU A 90 -21.41 0.23 11.35
C LEU A 90 -22.12 0.81 12.58
N LEU A 91 -21.73 2.01 13.03
CA LEU A 91 -22.43 2.72 14.11
C LEU A 91 -23.86 3.11 13.73
N LEU A 92 -24.08 3.55 12.48
CA LEU A 92 -25.39 3.96 11.97
C LEU A 92 -26.27 2.77 11.57
N PHE A 93 -25.67 1.68 11.08
CA PHE A 93 -26.35 0.49 10.58
C PHE A 93 -25.72 -0.79 11.17
N PRO A 94 -26.00 -1.14 12.44
CA PRO A 94 -25.32 -2.23 13.14
C PRO A 94 -25.43 -3.62 12.48
N ALA A 95 -26.47 -3.84 11.68
CA ALA A 95 -26.73 -5.11 11.00
C ALA A 95 -26.03 -5.24 9.63
N GLN A 96 -25.39 -4.19 9.12
CA GLN A 96 -24.79 -4.16 7.78
C GLN A 96 -23.32 -3.71 7.84
N SER A 97 -22.45 -4.45 7.16
CA SER A 97 -21.03 -4.10 7.04
C SER A 97 -20.67 -3.87 5.58
N ILE A 98 -20.12 -2.68 5.29
CA ILE A 98 -19.53 -2.35 3.98
C ILE A 98 -18.02 -2.62 3.93
N MET A 99 -17.47 -3.25 4.97
CA MET A 99 -16.03 -3.38 5.16
C MET A 99 -15.33 -4.08 3.99
N GLU A 100 -15.87 -5.20 3.53
CA GLU A 100 -15.26 -5.98 2.45
C GLU A 100 -15.15 -5.14 1.16
N THR A 101 -16.28 -4.62 0.69
CA THR A 101 -16.35 -3.69 -0.46
C THR A 101 -15.39 -2.52 -0.31
N PHE A 102 -15.34 -1.93 0.88
CA PHE A 102 -14.46 -0.80 1.17
C PHE A 102 -12.98 -1.17 1.02
N VAL A 103 -12.55 -2.30 1.60
CA VAL A 103 -11.16 -2.77 1.56
C VAL A 103 -10.72 -3.03 0.12
N TYR A 104 -11.55 -3.70 -0.70
CA TYR A 104 -11.22 -3.96 -2.10
C TYR A 104 -11.06 -2.67 -2.90
N ILE A 105 -12.00 -1.73 -2.79
CA ILE A 105 -11.93 -0.45 -3.52
C ILE A 105 -10.72 0.36 -3.05
N PHE A 106 -10.49 0.46 -1.74
CA PHE A 106 -9.39 1.22 -1.17
C PHE A 106 -8.02 0.70 -1.61
N LEU A 107 -7.80 -0.62 -1.51
CA LEU A 107 -6.56 -1.26 -1.97
C LEU A 107 -6.40 -1.16 -3.49
N GLY A 108 -7.49 -1.27 -4.25
CA GLY A 108 -7.47 -1.12 -5.70
C GLY A 108 -6.96 0.26 -6.14
N ILE A 109 -7.40 1.33 -5.46
CA ILE A 109 -6.91 2.69 -5.71
C ILE A 109 -5.41 2.79 -5.40
N ILE A 110 -4.94 2.23 -4.28
CA ILE A 110 -3.51 2.23 -3.92
C ILE A 110 -2.68 1.50 -4.98
N PHE A 111 -3.17 0.38 -5.51
CA PHE A 111 -2.49 -0.40 -6.55
C PHE A 111 -2.37 0.38 -7.85
N ILE A 112 -3.44 1.03 -8.29
CA ILE A 112 -3.43 1.88 -9.50
C ILE A 112 -2.43 3.03 -9.36
N ILE A 113 -2.46 3.74 -8.23
CA ILE A 113 -1.54 4.85 -7.98
C ILE A 113 -0.10 4.33 -7.97
N SER A 114 0.17 3.24 -7.24
CA SER A 114 1.52 2.68 -7.11
C SER A 114 2.07 2.20 -8.45
N GLY A 115 1.28 1.45 -9.21
CA GLY A 115 1.64 0.95 -10.54
C GLY A 115 2.06 2.08 -11.48
N ASN A 116 1.32 3.19 -11.51
CA ASN A 116 1.63 4.34 -12.36
C ASN A 116 2.99 5.01 -12.05
N TYR A 117 3.55 4.81 -10.84
CA TYR A 117 4.83 5.41 -10.44
C TYR A 117 6.00 4.42 -10.46
N PHE A 118 5.78 3.13 -10.64
CA PHE A 118 6.84 2.12 -10.71
C PHE A 118 7.94 2.42 -11.74
N PRO A 119 7.65 2.83 -12.99
CA PRO A 119 8.69 3.02 -14.01
C PRO A 119 9.62 4.20 -13.72
N LYS A 120 9.24 5.07 -12.78
CA LYS A 120 9.98 6.28 -12.38
C LYS A 120 10.90 6.06 -11.18
N ASN A 121 10.95 4.82 -10.69
CA ASN A 121 11.68 4.44 -9.50
C ASN A 121 13.01 3.81 -9.93
N HIS A 122 14.13 4.37 -9.47
CA HIS A 122 15.46 3.77 -9.66
C HIS A 122 15.73 2.72 -8.58
N ILE A 123 16.77 1.91 -8.75
CA ILE A 123 17.14 0.87 -7.78
C ILE A 123 17.24 1.47 -6.37
N ASN A 124 16.43 0.93 -5.47
CA ASN A 124 16.49 1.26 -4.06
C ASN A 124 15.93 0.11 -3.18
N PRO A 125 16.39 -0.03 -1.93
CA PRO A 125 16.03 -1.16 -1.09
C PRO A 125 14.62 -1.07 -0.47
N TYR A 126 13.91 0.06 -0.60
CA TYR A 126 12.65 0.29 0.13
C TYR A 126 11.40 0.28 -0.76
N ILE A 127 11.49 0.75 -2.00
CA ILE A 127 10.36 1.03 -2.88
C ILE A 127 10.47 0.19 -4.15
N GLY A 128 9.34 -0.41 -4.55
CA GLY A 128 9.21 -1.17 -5.79
C GLY A 128 9.19 -2.69 -5.58
N LEU A 129 9.31 -3.41 -6.69
CA LEU A 129 9.35 -4.86 -6.76
C LEU A 129 10.79 -5.35 -6.50
N LYS A 130 11.00 -5.94 -5.33
CA LYS A 130 12.33 -6.28 -4.81
C LYS A 130 12.68 -7.72 -5.13
N PHE A 131 13.31 -7.92 -6.29
CA PHE A 131 13.90 -9.22 -6.64
C PHE A 131 15.43 -9.14 -6.46
N PRO A 132 16.07 -10.11 -5.77
CA PRO A 132 17.49 -10.03 -5.41
C PRO A 132 18.45 -9.74 -6.58
N TRP A 133 18.16 -10.28 -7.76
CA TRP A 133 18.96 -10.08 -8.97
C TRP A 133 18.81 -8.69 -9.59
N LEU A 134 17.72 -7.96 -9.31
CA LEU A 134 17.50 -6.63 -9.88
C LEU A 134 18.33 -5.52 -9.21
N PHE A 135 18.85 -5.75 -8.00
CA PHE A 135 19.63 -4.73 -7.28
C PHE A 135 20.95 -4.36 -7.97
N HIS A 136 21.42 -5.19 -8.91
CA HIS A 136 22.64 -4.97 -9.67
C HIS A 136 22.37 -4.77 -11.18
N ASP A 137 21.10 -4.61 -11.57
CA ASP A 137 20.68 -4.52 -12.97
C ASP A 137 19.63 -3.43 -13.17
N GLU A 138 20.07 -2.21 -13.48
CA GLU A 138 19.19 -1.04 -13.67
C GLU A 138 18.23 -1.22 -14.85
N GLU A 139 18.69 -1.88 -15.92
CA GLU A 139 17.84 -2.15 -17.09
C GLU A 139 16.75 -3.19 -16.75
N GLY A 140 17.13 -4.29 -16.09
CA GLY A 140 16.19 -5.28 -15.59
C GLY A 140 15.20 -4.67 -14.60
N TRP A 141 15.66 -3.76 -13.74
CA TRP A 141 14.82 -3.05 -12.78
C TRP A 141 13.78 -2.21 -13.51
N TYR A 142 14.20 -1.38 -14.47
CA TYR A 142 13.30 -0.53 -15.26
C TYR A 142 12.28 -1.37 -16.04
N LYS A 143 12.71 -2.41 -16.76
CA LYS A 143 11.82 -3.27 -17.53
C LYS A 143 10.79 -3.97 -16.64
N THR A 144 11.23 -4.51 -15.50
CA THR A 144 10.33 -5.19 -14.55
C THR A 144 9.31 -4.22 -13.97
N HIS A 145 9.72 -3.01 -13.59
CA HIS A 145 8.82 -1.99 -13.05
C HIS A 145 7.89 -1.39 -14.12
N LYS A 146 8.32 -1.35 -15.38
CA LYS A 146 7.46 -1.00 -16.51
C LYS A 146 6.35 -2.03 -16.71
N LEU A 147 6.67 -3.33 -16.71
CA LEU A 147 5.64 -4.37 -16.73
C LEU A 147 4.76 -4.32 -15.46
N GLY A 148 5.38 -4.11 -14.31
CA GLY A 148 4.73 -3.89 -13.02
C GLY A 148 3.68 -2.78 -13.06
N SER A 149 3.95 -1.69 -13.79
CA SER A 149 3.01 -0.58 -13.90
C SER A 149 1.68 -0.97 -14.54
N TYR A 150 1.71 -1.80 -15.57
CA TYR A 150 0.49 -2.27 -16.24
C TYR A 150 -0.23 -3.29 -15.38
N THR A 151 0.50 -4.27 -14.86
CA THR A 151 -0.08 -5.36 -14.07
C THR A 151 -0.68 -4.91 -12.75
N TRP A 152 -0.07 -3.93 -12.06
CA TRP A 152 -0.62 -3.35 -10.84
C TRP A 152 -1.86 -2.50 -11.10
N VAL A 153 -1.88 -1.74 -12.21
CA VAL A 153 -3.09 -0.98 -12.61
C VAL A 153 -4.24 -1.94 -12.93
N LEU A 154 -3.98 -3.03 -13.67
CA LEU A 154 -4.98 -4.06 -13.95
C LEU A 154 -5.45 -4.78 -12.68
N SER A 155 -4.54 -5.10 -11.77
CA SER A 155 -4.88 -5.68 -10.46
C SER A 155 -5.79 -4.76 -9.65
N GLY A 156 -5.47 -3.47 -9.61
CA GLY A 156 -6.29 -2.50 -8.88
C GLY A 156 -7.67 -2.29 -9.52
N ALA A 157 -7.77 -2.33 -10.86
CA ALA A 157 -9.05 -2.32 -11.55
C ALA A 157 -9.88 -3.58 -11.21
N ALA A 158 -9.27 -4.76 -11.21
CA ALA A 158 -9.94 -6.00 -10.81
C ALA A 158 -10.44 -5.95 -9.35
N MET A 159 -9.68 -5.33 -8.44
CA MET A 159 -10.13 -5.10 -7.06
C MET A 159 -11.35 -4.18 -6.97
N ILE A 160 -11.37 -3.08 -7.73
CA ILE A 160 -12.50 -2.14 -7.73
C ILE A 160 -13.78 -2.80 -8.28
N LEU A 161 -13.64 -3.73 -9.24
CA LEU A 161 -14.76 -4.46 -9.82
C LEU A 161 -15.23 -5.64 -8.96
N HIS A 162 -14.45 -6.07 -7.97
CA HIS A 162 -14.78 -7.18 -7.09
C HIS A 162 -16.21 -7.14 -6.51
N PRO A 163 -16.70 -6.00 -5.97
CA PRO A 163 -18.01 -5.95 -5.33
C PRO A 163 -19.19 -6.20 -6.27
N LEU A 164 -18.98 -6.14 -7.59
CA LEU A 164 -20.02 -6.41 -8.60
C LEU A 164 -20.36 -7.90 -8.71
N HIS A 165 -19.38 -8.77 -8.44
CA HIS A 165 -19.54 -10.21 -8.63
C HIS A 165 -19.28 -11.01 -7.34
N ASN A 166 -18.55 -10.44 -6.36
CA ASN A 166 -18.28 -11.03 -5.04
C ASN A 166 -17.68 -12.46 -5.09
N LEU A 167 -16.93 -12.77 -6.15
CA LEU A 167 -16.28 -14.07 -6.32
C LEU A 167 -14.82 -13.98 -5.88
N ALA A 168 -14.58 -14.06 -4.56
CA ALA A 168 -13.23 -13.92 -4.00
C ALA A 168 -12.25 -14.98 -4.52
N TYR A 169 -12.75 -16.19 -4.78
CA TYR A 169 -11.97 -17.29 -5.36
C TYR A 169 -11.51 -17.03 -6.80
N VAL A 170 -12.07 -16.03 -7.49
CA VAL A 170 -11.59 -15.57 -8.81
C VAL A 170 -10.69 -14.35 -8.64
N THR A 171 -11.14 -13.35 -7.87
CA THR A 171 -10.43 -12.08 -7.74
C THR A 171 -9.08 -12.23 -7.05
N VAL A 172 -9.01 -12.98 -5.94
CA VAL A 172 -7.77 -13.10 -5.16
C VAL A 172 -6.66 -13.77 -5.94
N PRO A 173 -6.86 -14.95 -6.60
CA PRO A 173 -5.84 -15.55 -7.44
C PRO A 173 -5.42 -14.65 -8.61
N LEU A 174 -6.36 -13.92 -9.21
CA LEU A 174 -6.06 -12.99 -10.31
C LEU A 174 -5.12 -11.87 -9.85
N ILE A 175 -5.34 -11.28 -8.68
CA ILE A 175 -4.48 -10.23 -8.12
C ILE A 175 -3.09 -10.78 -7.81
N ILE A 176 -3.00 -11.96 -7.18
CA ILE A 176 -1.71 -12.61 -6.87
C ILE A 176 -0.93 -12.87 -8.16
N LEU A 177 -1.62 -13.35 -9.19
CA LEU A 177 -1.02 -13.62 -10.49
C LEU A 177 -0.49 -12.34 -11.14
N LEU A 178 -1.33 -11.31 -11.24
CA LEU A 178 -0.97 -10.05 -11.90
C LEU A 178 0.09 -9.26 -11.12
N ALA A 179 -0.12 -9.02 -9.82
CA ALA A 179 0.75 -8.13 -9.04
C ALA A 179 2.05 -8.82 -8.56
N GLY A 180 2.05 -10.15 -8.42
CA GLY A 180 3.15 -10.93 -7.87
C GLY A 180 3.82 -11.85 -8.90
N VAL A 181 3.08 -12.83 -9.41
CA VAL A 181 3.64 -13.91 -10.24
C VAL A 181 4.18 -13.39 -11.58
N VAL A 182 3.42 -12.57 -12.29
CA VAL A 182 3.82 -12.05 -13.61
C VAL A 182 5.11 -11.21 -13.54
N PRO A 183 5.24 -10.21 -12.65
CA PRO A 183 6.48 -9.46 -12.52
C PRO A 183 7.66 -10.34 -12.06
N PHE A 184 7.41 -11.33 -11.19
CA PHE A 184 8.44 -12.26 -10.73
C PHE A 184 9.00 -13.11 -11.88
N ILE A 185 8.13 -13.79 -12.64
CA ILE A 185 8.53 -14.63 -13.76
C ILE A 185 9.26 -13.80 -14.81
N TYR A 186 8.72 -12.63 -15.16
CA TYR A 186 9.35 -11.74 -16.13
C TYR A 186 10.75 -11.31 -15.69
N SER A 187 10.90 -10.94 -14.42
CA SER A 187 12.18 -10.55 -13.85
C SER A 187 13.20 -11.70 -13.87
N LEU A 188 12.74 -12.93 -13.59
CA LEU A 188 13.58 -14.12 -13.64
C LEU A 188 14.04 -14.43 -15.07
N ILE A 189 13.16 -14.31 -16.07
CA ILE A 189 13.50 -14.51 -17.49
C ILE A 189 14.60 -13.52 -17.90
N LEU A 190 14.45 -12.24 -17.57
CA LEU A 190 15.46 -11.22 -17.87
C LEU A 190 16.82 -11.56 -17.24
N TYR A 191 16.81 -12.02 -15.98
CA TYR A 191 18.03 -12.44 -15.29
C TYR A 191 18.72 -13.62 -15.98
N LEU A 192 17.95 -14.65 -16.37
CA LEU A 192 18.50 -15.83 -17.04
C LEU A 192 19.07 -15.49 -18.41
N GLN A 193 18.37 -14.69 -19.21
CA GLN A 193 18.85 -14.23 -20.52
C GLN A 193 20.18 -13.48 -20.43
N LYS A 194 20.34 -12.64 -19.40
CA LYS A 194 21.58 -11.88 -19.17
C LYS A 194 22.76 -12.76 -18.74
N LYS A 195 22.50 -13.94 -18.15
CA LYS A 195 23.54 -14.87 -17.71
C LYS A 195 24.02 -15.81 -18.84
N THR A 196 23.18 -16.04 -19.85
CA THR A 196 23.50 -16.93 -20.98
C THR A 196 24.27 -16.21 -22.09
N ASN A 197 24.16 -14.88 -22.18
CA ASN A 197 24.96 -14.04 -23.06
C ASN A 197 26.25 -13.57 -22.37
#